data_AF-A0A961MMS2-F1
#
_entry.id   AF-A0A961MMS2-F1
#
_cell.length_a   1.000
_cell.length_b   1.000
_cell.length_c   1.000
_cell.angle_alpha   90.00
_cell.angle_beta   90.00
_cell.angle_gamma   90.00
#
_symmetry.space_group_name_H-M   'P 1'
#
loop_
_entity.id
_entity.type
_entity.pdbx_description
1 polymer ?
#
loop_
_entity_poly.entity_id
_entity_poly.type
_entity_poly.pdbx_seq_one_letter_code
_entity_poly.pdbx_strand_id
1 'polypeptide(L)'
;MTGPAAYERVNVDGSAGMLILCDHATNAVPEAVNGGSLGLSDSEMARHIAYDLGARGVAMALAEMLDAPAVLSRFSRLVIDPNRGEDDP
;
A
#
# COMPACT_ATOMS: atom_id res chain seq x y z
N MET A 1 -21.46 -5.63 0.41
CA MET A 1 -20.77 -4.34 0.29
C MET A 1 -19.36 -4.62 -0.19
N THR A 2 -19.03 -4.29 -1.43
CA THR A 2 -17.64 -4.39 -1.90
C THR A 2 -16.89 -3.19 -1.36
N GLY A 3 -15.96 -3.43 -0.43
CA GLY A 3 -14.99 -2.41 -0.03
C GLY A 3 -14.17 -1.92 -1.22
N PRO A 4 -13.36 -0.87 -1.06
CA PRO A 4 -12.44 -0.43 -2.10
C PRO A 4 -11.51 -1.60 -2.50
N ALA A 5 -11.05 -1.58 -3.76
CA ALA A 5 -10.06 -2.56 -4.23
C ALA A 5 -8.85 -2.60 -3.28
N ALA A 6 -8.26 -3.79 -3.15
CA ALA A 6 -7.11 -4.00 -2.26
C ALA A 6 -5.84 -3.27 -2.73
N TYR A 7 -5.77 -2.89 -4.00
CA TYR A 7 -4.66 -2.16 -4.61
C TYR A 7 -5.15 -1.09 -5.58
N GLU A 8 -4.29 -0.11 -5.82
CA GLU A 8 -4.41 0.93 -6.84
C GLU A 8 -3.45 0.60 -7.98
N ARG A 9 -3.87 0.86 -9.22
CA ARG A 9 -3.00 0.81 -10.40
C ARG A 9 -2.81 2.21 -10.93
N VAL A 10 -1.57 2.60 -11.20
CA VAL A 10 -1.17 3.93 -11.66
C VAL A 10 -0.38 3.79 -12.96
N ASN A 11 -0.55 4.75 -13.86
CA ASN A 11 0.11 4.80 -15.18
C ASN A 11 0.06 3.46 -15.93
N VAL A 12 -1.13 2.84 -16.00
CA VAL A 12 -1.31 1.48 -16.54
C VAL A 12 -0.87 1.29 -17.99
N ASP A 13 -0.84 2.39 -18.75
CA ASP A 13 -0.43 2.41 -20.16
C ASP A 13 1.04 2.84 -20.34
N GLY A 14 1.79 2.98 -19.24
CA GLY A 14 3.19 3.38 -19.25
C GLY A 14 4.06 2.41 -20.07
N SER A 15 4.98 2.96 -20.85
CA SER A 15 5.77 2.22 -21.84
C SER A 15 7.07 1.62 -21.30
N ALA A 16 7.43 1.91 -20.05
CA ALA A 16 8.66 1.41 -19.46
C ALA A 16 8.69 -0.12 -19.36
N GLY A 17 9.85 -0.73 -19.61
CA GLY A 17 10.09 -2.16 -19.41
C GLY A 17 10.21 -2.58 -17.93
N MET A 18 9.57 -1.87 -17.01
CA MET A 18 9.64 -2.11 -15.57
C MET A 18 8.28 -1.84 -14.90
N LEU A 19 8.08 -2.47 -13.74
CA LEU A 19 6.91 -2.27 -12.89
C LEU A 19 7.36 -1.76 -11.52
N ILE A 20 6.71 -0.72 -11.02
CA ILE A 20 6.94 -0.21 -9.67
C ILE A 20 5.92 -0.82 -8.71
N LEU A 21 6.40 -1.43 -7.63
CA LEU A 21 5.56 -1.97 -6.56
C LEU A 21 5.73 -1.14 -5.29
N CYS A 22 4.61 -0.87 -4.60
CA CYS A 22 4.62 -0.25 -3.29
C CYS A 22 3.65 -1.00 -2.36
N ASP A 23 4.16 -2.05 -1.74
CA ASP A 23 3.38 -2.96 -0.89
C ASP A 23 2.89 -2.28 0.39
N HIS A 24 3.63 -1.27 0.86
CA HIS A 24 3.42 -0.58 2.14
C HIS A 24 3.06 0.89 1.95
N ALA A 25 2.16 1.18 1.01
CA ALA A 25 1.86 2.54 0.54
C ALA A 25 0.98 3.38 1.48
N THR A 26 0.23 2.77 2.39
CA THR A 26 -0.74 3.46 3.25
C THR A 26 -0.93 2.74 4.57
N ASN A 27 -1.32 3.48 5.61
CA ASN A 27 -1.74 2.95 6.90
C ASN A 27 -3.24 2.64 6.99
N ALA A 28 -3.99 2.72 5.89
CA ALA A 28 -5.43 2.49 5.92
C ALA A 28 -5.78 1.05 6.36
N VAL A 29 -6.78 0.89 7.21
CA VAL A 29 -7.34 -0.42 7.58
C VAL A 29 -8.82 -0.42 7.18
N PRO A 30 -9.30 -1.41 6.43
CA PRO A 30 -10.72 -1.50 6.12
C PRO A 30 -11.56 -1.57 7.40
N GLU A 31 -12.70 -0.88 7.45
CA GLU A 31 -13.58 -0.88 8.64
C GLU A 31 -14.02 -2.30 9.05
N ALA A 32 -14.18 -3.19 8.07
CA ALA A 32 -14.49 -4.60 8.28
C ALA A 32 -13.39 -5.38 9.04
N VAL A 33 -12.17 -4.85 9.13
CA VAL A 33 -11.02 -5.46 9.82
C VAL A 33 -10.84 -4.73 11.16
N ASN A 34 -11.29 -5.36 12.24
CA ASN A 34 -11.17 -4.89 13.63
C ASN A 34 -11.49 -3.38 13.79
N GLY A 35 -12.60 -2.94 13.20
CA GLY A 35 -13.11 -1.57 13.31
C GLY A 35 -12.27 -0.49 12.63
N GLY A 36 -11.31 -0.85 11.76
CA GLY A 36 -10.51 0.11 11.02
C GLY A 36 -9.29 0.69 11.76
N SER A 37 -9.01 0.25 12.99
CA SER A 37 -7.84 0.71 13.76
C SER A 37 -6.99 -0.41 14.33
N LEU A 38 -7.44 -1.67 14.25
CA LEU A 38 -6.80 -2.82 14.88
C LEU A 38 -6.64 -2.68 16.41
N GLY A 39 -7.34 -1.72 17.03
CA GLY A 39 -7.16 -1.36 18.44
C GLY A 39 -5.94 -0.48 18.73
N LEU A 40 -5.23 0.00 17.71
CA LEU A 40 -4.09 0.90 17.84
C LEU A 40 -4.54 2.36 17.89
N SER A 41 -3.75 3.21 18.54
CA SER A 41 -3.97 4.65 18.53
C SER A 41 -3.61 5.28 17.18
N ASP A 42 -4.20 6.44 16.86
CA ASP A 42 -3.85 7.21 15.66
C ASP A 42 -2.35 7.53 15.59
N SER A 43 -1.72 7.76 16.75
CA SER A 43 -0.28 8.02 16.85
C SER A 43 0.58 6.81 16.46
N GLU A 44 0.10 5.60 16.71
CA GLU A 44 0.77 4.36 16.30
C GLU A 44 0.53 4.08 14.82
N MET A 45 -0.70 4.31 14.35
CA MET A 45 -1.06 4.18 12.93
C MET A 45 -0.31 5.19 12.05
N ALA A 46 0.15 6.33 12.60
CA ALA A 46 0.97 7.31 11.89
C ALA A 46 2.48 6.95 11.82
N ARG A 47 2.91 5.84 12.43
CA ARG A 47 4.33 5.42 12.45
C ARG A 47 4.63 4.39 11.36
N HIS A 48 5.92 4.18 11.12
CA HIS A 48 6.44 3.23 10.13
C HIS A 48 6.00 1.77 10.33
N ILE A 49 5.44 1.43 11.51
CA ILE A 49 4.90 0.09 11.76
C ILE A 49 3.68 -0.20 10.88
N ALA A 50 2.92 0.82 10.48
CA ALA A 50 1.70 0.65 9.71
C ALA A 50 1.93 0.71 8.19
N TYR A 51 3.02 1.33 7.74
CA TYR A 51 3.32 1.62 6.33
C TYR A 51 4.70 2.27 6.18
N ASP A 52 5.18 2.40 4.95
CA ASP A 52 6.43 3.10 4.67
C ASP A 52 6.19 4.59 4.42
N LEU A 53 6.65 5.41 5.35
CA LEU A 53 6.50 6.86 5.30
C LEU A 53 7.12 7.43 4.00
N GLY A 54 6.29 8.07 3.18
CA GLY A 54 6.70 8.69 1.92
C GLY A 54 6.82 7.73 0.73
N ALA A 55 6.75 6.41 0.93
CA ALA A 55 6.94 5.43 -0.14
C ALA A 55 5.92 5.58 -1.27
N ARG A 56 4.64 5.83 -0.95
CA ARG A 56 3.60 6.12 -1.96
C ARG A 56 3.97 7.31 -2.84
N GLY A 57 4.42 8.40 -2.24
CA GLY A 57 4.78 9.62 -2.97
C GLY A 57 5.95 9.38 -3.91
N VAL A 58 6.99 8.68 -3.42
CA VAL A 58 8.15 8.29 -4.23
C VAL A 58 7.75 7.35 -5.37
N ALA A 59 6.94 6.33 -5.10
CA ALA A 59 6.47 5.37 -6.11
C ALA A 59 5.66 6.06 -7.22
N MET A 60 4.76 6.97 -6.86
CA MET A 60 4.00 7.75 -7.85
C MET A 60 4.91 8.66 -8.68
N ALA A 61 5.84 9.38 -8.04
CA ALA A 61 6.76 10.26 -8.74
C ALA A 61 7.69 9.46 -9.68
N LEU A 62 8.16 8.29 -9.28
CA LEU A 62 8.94 7.39 -10.13
C LEU A 62 8.12 6.86 -11.30
N ALA A 63 6.86 6.47 -11.07
CA ALA A 63 5.96 5.99 -12.13
C ALA A 63 5.76 7.05 -13.21
N GLU A 64 5.61 8.31 -12.80
CA GLU A 64 5.53 9.46 -13.71
C GLU A 64 6.87 9.72 -14.42
N MET A 65 7.97 9.85 -13.68
CA MET A 65 9.29 10.19 -14.25
C MET A 65 9.82 9.15 -15.23
N LEU A 66 9.49 7.88 -15.02
CA LEU A 66 9.98 6.77 -15.83
C LEU A 66 8.97 6.31 -16.89
N ASP A 67 7.77 6.89 -16.91
CA ASP A 67 6.63 6.38 -17.69
C ASP A 67 6.40 4.87 -17.44
N ALA A 68 6.41 4.48 -16.16
CA ALA A 68 6.27 3.09 -15.74
C ALA A 68 4.91 2.84 -15.08
N PRO A 69 4.26 1.69 -15.33
CA PRO A 69 3.13 1.28 -14.51
C PRO A 69 3.54 1.08 -13.06
N ALA A 70 2.61 1.33 -12.14
CA ALA A 70 2.79 1.06 -10.73
C ALA A 70 1.57 0.41 -10.09
N VAL A 71 1.82 -0.43 -9.08
CA VAL A 71 0.80 -1.05 -8.24
C VAL A 71 1.10 -0.73 -6.79
N LEU A 72 0.11 -0.19 -6.08
CA LEU A 72 0.25 0.25 -4.70
C LEU A 72 -0.86 -0.37 -3.84
N SER A 73 -0.49 -0.94 -2.69
CA SER A 73 -1.49 -1.46 -1.74
C SER A 73 -2.39 -0.35 -1.20
N ARG A 74 -3.64 -0.69 -0.92
CA ARG A 74 -4.65 0.23 -0.34
C ARG A 74 -4.99 -0.10 1.11
N PHE A 75 -4.15 -0.89 1.76
CA PHE A 75 -4.27 -1.28 3.16
C PHE A 75 -2.88 -1.29 3.82
N SER A 76 -2.90 -1.17 5.15
CA SER A 76 -1.73 -1.25 6.02
C SER A 76 -1.13 -2.65 6.01
N ARG A 77 0.21 -2.72 6.10
CA ARG A 77 0.93 -3.98 6.33
C ARG A 77 0.46 -4.73 7.59
N LEU A 78 -0.18 -4.02 8.53
CA LEU A 78 -0.72 -4.61 9.76
C LEU A 78 -2.02 -5.39 9.55
N VAL A 79 -2.69 -5.21 8.41
CA VAL A 79 -3.81 -6.09 8.01
C VAL A 79 -3.24 -7.42 7.51
N ILE A 80 -2.33 -7.34 6.55
CA ILE A 80 -1.51 -8.41 6.02
C ILE A 80 -0.33 -7.74 5.32
N ASP A 81 0.88 -8.29 5.44
CA ASP A 81 2.05 -7.74 4.76
C ASP A 81 2.19 -8.42 3.38
N PRO A 82 2.01 -7.70 2.24
CA PRO A 82 2.10 -8.31 0.91
C PRO A 82 3.51 -8.77 0.53
N ASN A 83 4.53 -8.32 1.26
CA ASN A 83 5.93 -8.68 1.07
C ASN A 83 6.38 -9.75 2.09
N ARG A 84 5.45 -10.65 2.43
CA ARG A 84 5.65 -11.83 3.26
C ARG A 84 4.96 -13.03 2.61
N GLY A 85 5.60 -14.20 2.72
CA GLY A 85 5.00 -15.46 2.32
C GLY A 85 3.85 -15.87 3.25
N GLU A 86 3.00 -16.77 2.79
CA GLU A 86 1.85 -17.25 3.60
C GLU A 86 2.28 -17.99 4.88
N ASP A 87 3.48 -18.55 4.88
CA ASP A 87 4.06 -19.28 6.02
C ASP A 87 5.03 -18.41 6.87
N ASP A 88 5.22 -17.13 6.50
CA ASP A 88 5.96 -16.22 7.35
C ASP A 88 5.13 -15.91 8.62
N PRO A 89 5.77 -15.82 9.80
CA PRO A 89 5.07 -15.64 11.08
C PRO A 89 4.36 -14.30 11.23
#